data_AF-A0A941NTP4-F1
#
_entry.id   AF-A0A941NTP4-F1
#
_cell.length_a   1.000
_cell.length_b   1.000
_cell.length_c   1.000
_cell.angle_alpha   90.00
_cell.angle_beta   90.00
_cell.angle_gamma   90.00
#
_symmetry.space_group_name_H-M   'P 1'
#
loop_
_entity.id
_entity.type
_entity.pdbx_description
1 polymer ?
#
loop_
_entity_poly.entity_id
_entity_poly.type
_entity_poly.pdbx_seq_one_letter_code
_entity_poly.pdbx_strand_id
1 'polypeptide(L)'
;MMHIPPKNAKVIPFPLQAPMQSAKKWGKRHFSRFGTFSETQVTTFIRHLLQNNTNIVLQMIQELGPHLATVHGNYFCPPLIIAAKNSNMILVNSLLEHGACAHMARNDIRFKYLPLKMKRYLKAITRFRQEILNQI
;
A
#
# COMPACT_ATOMS: atom_id res chain seq x y z
N MET A 1 24.72 -15.92 15.32
CA MET A 1 23.46 -16.56 15.76
C MET A 1 22.38 -16.22 14.76
N MET A 2 21.97 -17.19 13.93
CA MET A 2 20.90 -16.99 12.94
C MET A 2 19.54 -17.09 13.63
N HIS A 3 18.77 -16.01 13.57
CA HIS A 3 17.42 -15.95 14.13
C HIS A 3 16.49 -16.76 13.23
N ILE A 4 16.11 -17.97 13.66
CA ILE A 4 15.20 -18.85 12.90
C ILE A 4 13.79 -18.27 13.02
N PRO A 5 13.11 -17.90 11.91
CA PRO A 5 11.74 -17.40 11.98
C PRO A 5 10.76 -18.51 12.41
N PRO A 6 9.65 -18.16 13.10
CA PRO A 6 8.69 -19.13 13.59
C PRO A 6 8.06 -19.94 12.44
N LYS A 7 7.83 -21.24 12.68
CA LYS A 7 7.46 -22.28 11.69
C LYS A 7 6.22 -21.98 10.81
N ASN A 8 5.38 -21.01 11.19
CA ASN A 8 4.18 -20.62 10.44
C ASN A 8 4.22 -19.18 9.89
N ALA A 9 5.37 -18.50 9.96
CA ALA A 9 5.53 -17.23 9.27
C ALA A 9 5.64 -17.49 7.76
N LYS A 10 4.63 -17.06 6.99
CA LYS A 10 4.79 -16.93 5.54
C LYS A 10 5.94 -15.96 5.30
N VAL A 11 7.09 -16.50 4.93
CA VAL A 11 8.23 -15.72 4.45
C VAL A 11 7.75 -15.09 3.15
N ILE A 12 7.48 -13.79 3.18
CA ILE A 12 7.17 -13.03 1.96
C ILE A 12 8.49 -12.93 1.21
N PRO A 13 8.65 -13.60 0.07
CA PRO A 13 9.89 -13.55 -0.68
C PRO A 13 10.09 -12.11 -1.15
N PHE A 14 11.28 -11.58 -0.89
CA PHE A 14 11.72 -10.33 -1.48
C PHE A 14 12.54 -10.65 -2.73
N PRO A 15 12.32 -9.95 -3.88
CA PRO A 15 11.43 -8.81 -4.06
C PRO A 15 9.95 -9.21 -4.12
N LEU A 16 9.07 -8.27 -3.73
CA LEU A 16 7.62 -8.40 -3.91
C LEU A 16 7.35 -8.86 -5.35
N GLN A 17 6.52 -9.90 -5.54
CA GLN A 17 6.36 -10.57 -6.83
C GLN A 17 5.72 -9.70 -7.93
N ALA A 18 5.20 -8.51 -7.57
CA ALA A 18 4.55 -7.60 -8.51
C ALA A 18 5.47 -6.42 -8.92
N PRO A 19 5.39 -5.97 -10.19
CA PRO A 19 6.11 -4.77 -10.63
C PRO A 19 5.56 -3.52 -9.92
N MET A 20 6.31 -3.00 -8.94
CA MET A 20 5.92 -1.80 -8.19
C MET A 20 5.92 -0.55 -9.09
N GLN A 21 4.76 0.07 -9.31
CA GLN A 21 4.60 1.18 -10.28
C GLN A 21 5.27 2.50 -9.85
N SER A 22 5.85 3.25 -10.80
CA SER A 22 6.51 4.54 -10.55
C SER A 22 5.51 5.68 -10.38
N ALA A 23 5.87 6.67 -9.58
CA ALA A 23 5.07 7.88 -9.42
C ALA A 23 5.10 8.67 -10.75
N LYS A 24 4.11 8.47 -11.61
CA LYS A 24 3.83 9.41 -12.72
C LYS A 24 3.11 10.64 -12.13
N LYS A 25 3.17 11.81 -12.79
CA LYS A 25 2.35 12.96 -12.37
C LYS A 25 0.88 12.61 -12.64
N TRP A 26 0.13 12.28 -11.60
CA TRP A 26 -1.27 11.83 -11.70
C TRP A 26 -2.23 13.03 -11.57
N GLY A 27 -3.24 13.10 -12.42
CA GLY A 27 -4.26 14.16 -12.40
C GLY A 27 -5.10 14.13 -11.13
N LYS A 28 -5.44 15.31 -10.60
CA LYS A 28 -6.06 15.57 -9.28
C LYS A 28 -7.48 14.99 -9.06
N ARG A 29 -8.02 14.13 -9.94
CA ARG A 29 -9.47 13.85 -9.99
C ARG A 29 -9.94 12.39 -9.95
N HIS A 30 -9.10 11.37 -10.01
CA HIS A 30 -9.62 10.00 -10.22
C HIS A 30 -9.25 8.98 -9.14
N PHE A 31 -10.31 8.27 -8.70
CA PHE A 31 -10.31 7.21 -7.71
C PHE A 31 -9.39 6.03 -8.07
N SER A 32 -9.09 5.77 -9.35
CA SER A 32 -7.96 4.92 -9.78
C SER A 32 -7.66 5.21 -11.27
N ARG A 33 -6.46 4.87 -11.75
CA ARG A 33 -6.05 5.05 -13.16
C ARG A 33 -6.83 4.14 -14.14
N PHE A 34 -7.36 3.02 -13.67
CA PHE A 34 -7.77 1.89 -14.54
C PHE A 34 -9.11 1.23 -14.17
N GLY A 35 -9.78 1.67 -13.11
CA GLY A 35 -11.03 1.07 -12.63
C GLY A 35 -12.14 2.08 -12.45
N THR A 36 -13.31 1.81 -13.06
CA THR A 36 -14.59 2.44 -12.76
C THR A 36 -15.15 1.86 -11.47
N PHE A 37 -14.57 2.24 -10.33
CA PHE A 37 -15.12 1.87 -9.03
C PHE A 37 -16.28 2.80 -8.67
N SER A 38 -17.36 2.23 -8.16
CA SER A 38 -18.44 3.01 -7.56
C SER A 38 -17.92 3.72 -6.31
N GLU A 39 -18.45 4.92 -6.03
CA GLU A 39 -18.19 5.64 -4.79
C GLU A 39 -18.53 4.78 -3.56
N THR A 40 -19.59 3.98 -3.64
CA THR A 40 -20.00 3.06 -2.57
C THR A 40 -18.98 1.95 -2.31
N GLN A 41 -18.31 1.45 -3.35
CA GLN A 41 -17.26 0.44 -3.25
C GLN A 41 -16.03 1.04 -2.59
N VAL A 42 -15.59 2.22 -3.04
CA VAL A 42 -14.42 2.89 -2.46
C VAL A 42 -14.66 3.27 -1.00
N THR A 43 -15.81 3.89 -0.69
CA THR A 43 -16.12 4.29 0.69
C THR A 43 -16.22 3.09 1.62
N THR A 44 -16.78 1.96 1.16
CA THR A 44 -16.83 0.71 1.91
C THR A 44 -15.44 0.12 2.12
N PHE A 45 -14.61 0.13 1.09
CA PHE A 45 -13.22 -0.29 1.18
C PHE A 45 -12.42 0.53 2.21
N ILE A 46 -12.52 1.86 2.15
CA ILE A 46 -11.86 2.77 3.09
C ILE A 46 -12.41 2.57 4.52
N ARG A 47 -13.71 2.35 4.70
CA ARG A 47 -14.31 2.07 6.02
C ARG A 47 -13.70 0.84 6.66
N HIS A 48 -13.55 -0.25 5.91
CA HIS A 48 -12.95 -1.48 6.39
C HIS A 48 -11.44 -1.35 6.65
N LEU A 49 -10.73 -0.54 5.85
CA LEU A 49 -9.33 -0.18 6.12
C LEU A 49 -9.17 0.57 7.44
N LEU A 50 -10.05 1.53 7.72
CA LEU A 50 -10.04 2.27 8.99
C LEU A 50 -10.33 1.37 10.19
N GLN A 51 -11.24 0.42 10.02
CA GLN A 51 -11.56 -0.62 11.02
C GLN A 51 -10.47 -1.69 11.16
N ASN A 52 -9.42 -1.65 10.33
CA ASN A 52 -8.35 -2.64 10.31
C ASN A 52 -8.81 -4.08 9.97
N ASN A 53 -9.90 -4.21 9.21
CA ASN A 53 -10.46 -5.51 8.82
C ASN A 53 -9.68 -6.10 7.63
N THR A 54 -8.53 -6.72 7.91
CA THR A 54 -7.65 -7.29 6.87
C THR A 54 -8.37 -8.21 5.90
N ASN A 55 -9.14 -9.15 6.42
CA ASN A 55 -9.72 -10.22 5.61
C ASN A 55 -10.69 -9.65 4.57
N ILE A 56 -11.53 -8.70 4.97
CA ILE A 56 -12.52 -8.05 4.11
C ILE A 56 -11.82 -7.18 3.07
N VAL A 57 -10.80 -6.41 3.47
CA VAL A 57 -10.00 -5.58 2.55
C VAL A 57 -9.35 -6.44 1.46
N LEU A 58 -8.76 -7.58 1.85
CA LEU A 58 -8.14 -8.51 0.90
C LEU A 58 -9.17 -9.16 -0.02
N GLN A 59 -10.33 -9.57 0.50
CA GLN A 59 -11.44 -10.08 -0.32
C GLN A 59 -11.90 -9.04 -1.35
N MET A 60 -12.11 -7.80 -0.94
CA MET A 60 -12.50 -6.73 -1.87
C MET A 60 -11.44 -6.49 -2.95
N ILE A 61 -10.15 -6.55 -2.63
CA ILE A 61 -9.08 -6.41 -3.64
C ILE A 61 -9.09 -7.60 -4.61
N GLN A 62 -9.38 -8.80 -4.12
CA GLN A 62 -9.47 -10.00 -4.97
C GLN A 62 -10.69 -9.96 -5.90
N GLU A 63 -11.84 -9.49 -5.40
CA GLU A 63 -13.10 -9.43 -6.15
C GLU A 63 -13.16 -8.25 -7.13
N LEU A 64 -12.76 -7.06 -6.69
CA LEU A 64 -12.84 -5.81 -7.47
C LEU A 64 -11.55 -5.52 -8.25
N GLY A 65 -10.45 -6.20 -7.92
CA GLY A 65 -9.17 -6.13 -8.60
C GLY A 65 -8.11 -5.25 -7.91
N PRO A 66 -6.84 -5.38 -8.35
CA PRO A 66 -5.67 -4.76 -7.70
C PRO A 66 -5.73 -3.22 -7.71
N HIS A 67 -6.44 -2.62 -8.66
CA HIS A 67 -6.54 -1.16 -8.77
C HIS A 67 -7.18 -0.52 -7.53
N LEU A 68 -7.96 -1.26 -6.76
CA LEU A 68 -8.54 -0.80 -5.49
C LEU A 68 -7.46 -0.43 -4.45
N ALA A 69 -6.30 -1.09 -4.48
CA ALA A 69 -5.17 -0.77 -3.60
C ALA A 69 -4.48 0.57 -3.96
N THR A 70 -4.74 1.09 -5.16
CA THR A 70 -4.16 2.35 -5.68
C THR A 70 -5.07 3.57 -5.47
N VAL A 71 -6.20 3.37 -4.80
CA VAL A 71 -7.25 4.38 -4.71
C VAL A 71 -6.77 5.58 -3.92
N HIS A 72 -6.94 6.78 -4.44
CA HIS A 72 -6.61 8.02 -3.74
C HIS A 72 -7.53 9.14 -4.21
N GLY A 73 -7.65 10.20 -3.41
CA GLY A 73 -8.48 11.34 -3.75
C GLY A 73 -8.28 12.50 -2.79
N ASN A 74 -8.99 13.60 -3.05
CA ASN A 74 -8.89 14.79 -2.20
C ASN A 74 -9.45 14.55 -0.79
N TYR A 75 -10.42 13.64 -0.66
CA TYR A 75 -11.15 13.39 0.58
C TYR A 75 -10.63 12.21 1.40
N PHE A 76 -9.78 11.36 0.85
CA PHE A 76 -9.30 10.16 1.53
C PHE A 76 -7.81 9.92 1.29
N CYS A 77 -7.16 9.27 2.25
CA CYS A 77 -5.73 8.99 2.18
C CYS A 77 -5.45 7.80 1.25
N PRO A 78 -4.22 7.68 0.73
CA PRO A 78 -3.78 6.43 0.12
C PRO A 78 -4.01 5.25 1.09
N PRO A 79 -4.58 4.12 0.64
CA PRO A 79 -4.83 2.93 1.45
C PRO A 79 -3.62 2.48 2.26
N LEU A 80 -2.44 2.60 1.65
CA LEU A 80 -1.16 2.28 2.26
C LEU A 80 -0.87 3.10 3.52
N ILE A 81 -1.30 4.37 3.59
CA ILE A 81 -1.15 5.22 4.78
C ILE A 81 -2.08 4.76 5.90
N ILE A 82 -3.30 4.36 5.58
CA ILE A 82 -4.27 3.87 6.57
C ILE A 82 -3.76 2.55 7.17
N ALA A 83 -3.32 1.62 6.32
CA ALA A 83 -2.72 0.35 6.73
C ALA A 83 -1.50 0.55 7.64
N ALA A 84 -0.63 1.48 7.25
CA ALA A 84 0.61 1.75 7.95
C ALA A 84 0.39 2.55 9.26
N LYS A 85 -0.68 3.37 9.36
CA LYS A 85 -1.12 3.96 10.63
C LYS A 85 -1.49 2.89 11.65
N ASN A 86 -2.17 1.83 11.20
CA ASN A 86 -2.55 0.69 12.04
C ASN A 86 -1.38 -0.29 12.29
N SER A 87 -0.17 0.00 11.80
CA SER A 87 1.02 -0.89 11.86
C SER A 87 0.77 -2.31 11.34
N ASN A 88 -0.22 -2.46 10.46
CA ASN A 88 -0.64 -3.77 9.97
C ASN A 88 0.23 -4.20 8.78
N MET A 89 1.31 -4.91 9.07
CA MET A 89 2.29 -5.34 8.06
C MET A 89 1.68 -6.22 6.97
N ILE A 90 0.72 -7.08 7.33
CA ILE A 90 0.07 -7.99 6.36
C ILE A 90 -0.67 -7.15 5.33
N LEU A 91 -1.45 -6.18 5.80
CA LEU A 91 -2.21 -5.26 4.95
C LEU A 91 -1.29 -4.37 4.11
N VAL A 92 -0.23 -3.82 4.72
CA VAL A 92 0.76 -2.97 4.03
C VAL A 92 1.42 -3.75 2.89
N ASN A 93 1.91 -4.96 3.16
CA ASN A 93 2.59 -5.77 2.15
C ASN A 93 1.65 -6.14 1.02
N SER A 94 0.43 -6.59 1.34
CA SER A 94 -0.54 -6.93 0.33
C SER A 94 -0.94 -5.73 -0.54
N LEU A 95 -1.13 -4.54 0.04
CA LEU A 95 -1.38 -3.34 -0.74
C LEU A 95 -0.21 -3.01 -1.68
N LEU A 96 1.04 -3.18 -1.23
CA LEU A 96 2.22 -2.97 -2.07
C LEU A 96 2.30 -4.01 -3.22
N GLU A 97 1.97 -5.27 -2.95
CA GLU A 97 1.87 -6.34 -3.96
C GLU A 97 0.80 -6.02 -5.01
N HIS A 98 -0.31 -5.41 -4.60
CA HIS A 98 -1.38 -5.00 -5.51
C HIS A 98 -1.13 -3.61 -6.15
N GLY A 99 0.10 -3.09 -6.06
CA GLY A 99 0.54 -1.91 -6.79
C GLY A 99 0.39 -0.58 -6.06
N ALA A 100 0.12 -0.57 -4.75
CA ALA A 100 0.09 0.67 -3.98
C ALA A 100 1.45 1.40 -4.05
N CYS A 101 1.39 2.71 -4.29
CA CYS A 101 2.60 3.51 -4.48
C CYS A 101 3.19 3.98 -3.15
N ALA A 102 4.27 3.33 -2.70
CA ALA A 102 5.02 3.73 -1.50
C ALA A 102 5.56 5.16 -1.56
N HIS A 103 5.92 5.66 -2.76
CA HIS A 103 6.39 7.02 -2.94
C HIS A 103 5.28 8.05 -2.67
N MET A 104 4.05 7.75 -3.09
CA MET A 104 2.89 8.60 -2.81
C MET A 104 2.58 8.62 -1.31
N ALA A 105 2.59 7.45 -0.66
CA ALA A 105 2.42 7.38 0.78
C ALA A 105 3.49 8.21 1.52
N ARG A 106 4.76 8.13 1.10
CA ARG A 106 5.85 8.92 1.70
C ARG A 106 5.65 10.43 1.59
N ASN A 107 5.07 10.91 0.49
CA ASN A 107 4.85 12.33 0.24
C ASN A 107 3.50 12.85 0.73
N ASP A 108 2.62 11.99 1.27
CA ASP A 108 1.37 12.44 1.88
C ASP A 108 1.66 13.21 3.18
N ILE A 109 0.90 14.28 3.43
CA ILE A 109 1.02 15.13 4.63
C ILE A 109 0.88 14.30 5.91
N ARG A 110 0.08 13.23 5.86
CA ARG A 110 -0.16 12.32 6.99
C ARG A 110 1.04 11.43 7.30
N PHE A 111 2.03 11.34 6.39
CA PHE A 111 3.22 10.51 6.57
C PHE A 111 3.98 10.80 7.87
N LYS A 112 4.02 12.07 8.28
CA LYS A 112 4.72 12.50 9.50
C LYS A 112 4.16 11.84 10.78
N TYR A 113 2.86 11.54 10.79
CA TYR A 113 2.16 10.96 11.94
C TYR A 113 2.24 9.43 12.03
N LEU A 114 2.89 8.76 11.07
CA LEU A 114 3.03 7.32 11.16
C LEU A 114 3.99 6.88 12.27
N PRO A 115 3.80 5.67 12.81
CA PRO A 115 4.75 5.02 13.70
C PRO A 115 6.16 4.96 13.09
N LEU A 116 7.19 5.13 13.93
CA LEU A 116 8.59 5.18 13.48
C LEU A 116 8.99 3.94 12.66
N LYS A 117 8.50 2.76 13.08
CA LYS A 117 8.71 1.48 12.37
C LYS A 117 8.20 1.55 10.93
N MET A 118 6.99 2.06 10.70
CA MET A 118 6.43 2.19 9.34
C MET A 118 7.11 3.26 8.52
N LYS A 119 7.49 4.39 9.13
CA LYS A 119 8.25 5.44 8.44
C LYS A 119 9.58 4.89 7.91
N ARG A 120 10.30 4.09 8.72
CA ARG A 120 11.54 3.44 8.30
C ARG A 120 11.29 2.43 7.18
N TYR A 121 10.28 1.59 7.32
CA TYR A 121 9.93 0.56 6.32
C TYR A 121 9.59 1.17 4.96
N LEU A 122 8.65 2.13 4.91
CA LEU A 122 8.27 2.80 3.67
C LEU A 122 9.43 3.61 3.06
N LYS A 123 10.27 4.26 3.88
CA LYS A 123 11.49 4.93 3.40
C LYS A 123 12.46 3.94 2.76
N ALA A 124 12.70 2.78 3.39
CA ALA A 124 13.57 1.75 2.86
C ALA A 124 13.10 1.26 1.48
N ILE A 125 11.80 0.96 1.34
CA ILE A 125 11.19 0.56 0.06
C ILE A 125 11.40 1.64 -1.01
N THR A 126 11.18 2.92 -0.67
CA THR A 126 11.34 4.01 -1.65
C THR A 126 12.81 4.22 -2.07
N ARG A 127 13.78 3.92 -1.20
CA ARG A 127 15.22 4.08 -1.47
C ARG A 127 15.77 2.94 -2.32
N PHE A 128 15.43 1.70 -1.97
CA PHE A 128 15.83 0.51 -2.74
C PHE A 128 15.49 0.65 -4.22
N ARG A 129 14.34 1.26 -4.51
CA ARG A 129 13.91 1.56 -5.87
C ARG A 129 14.78 2.60 -6.59
N GLN A 130 15.25 3.64 -5.90
CA GLN A 130 16.12 4.66 -6.50
C GLN A 130 17.44 4.03 -6.91
N GLU A 131 18.00 3.14 -6.09
CA GLU A 131 19.24 2.44 -6.41
C GLU A 131 19.11 1.51 -7.62
N ILE A 132 18.03 0.73 -7.72
CA ILE A 132 17.78 -0.11 -8.91
C ILE A 132 17.57 0.73 -10.17
N LEU A 133 16.76 1.80 -10.09
CA LEU A 133 16.48 2.64 -11.25
C LEU A 133 17.67 3.48 -11.70
N ASN A 134 18.62 3.79 -10.81
CA ASN A 134 19.85 4.50 -11.15
C ASN A 134 20.89 3.58 -11.83
N GLN A 135 20.69 2.26 -11.83
CA GLN A 135 21.57 1.29 -12.49
C GLN A 135 21.10 0.87 -13.89
N ILE A 136 20.03 1.47 -14.40
CA ILE A 136 19.49 1.27 -15.76
C ILE A 136 19.62 2.60 -16.50
#